data_AF-A0A8H4Q4M4-F1
#
_entry.id   AF-A0A8H4Q4M4-F1
#
_cell.length_a   1.000
_cell.length_b   1.000
_cell.length_c   1.000
_cell.angle_alpha   90.00
_cell.angle_beta   90.00
_cell.angle_gamma   90.00
#
_symmetry.space_group_name_H-M   'P 1'
#
loop_
_entity.id
_entity.type
_entity.pdbx_description
1 polymer ?
#
loop_
_entity_poly.entity_id
_entity_poly.type
_entity_poly.pdbx_seq_one_letter_code
_entity_poly.pdbx_strand_id
1 'polypeptide(L)'
;MTTGPPPLQGIKVLEFAGLAPGPFAGMLLSDSGASVLRVDRPSTTTSTDTLAQGKSSVKIDMASSAGATLIRTLISRAQIDILIDPFRPGVMEKHGLGPDTLRAENPRLIYARLTGFRRQGRYATMAGHDINYIALNGVLASLGRADGKPYAPANLLADFAGGGAMLVLGILLALLQRKSSGRGQVVEANMVDGAGYLATFTRLSRKTPLGDGPRGTNILDGGSPFYDTYETADGKYMSVGALEARFFTQLVHGLGLSNWNEERRLNRQLWPSLRHDLTTAFLSRDRAHWESVFEGSDACCVPVLDYAELEVDDCREGHVRAPVALSATPLRRGGEGGLPRGDMSLRCWRLGRGR
;
A
#
# COMPACT_ATOMS: atom_id res chain seq x y z
N MET A 1 0.54 -30.14 -9.47
CA MET A 1 -0.72 -29.38 -9.34
C MET A 1 -0.82 -28.43 -10.51
N THR A 2 -1.82 -28.61 -11.38
CA THR A 2 -2.09 -27.69 -12.50
C THR A 2 -2.63 -26.38 -11.92
N THR A 3 -1.97 -25.26 -12.22
CA THR A 3 -2.41 -23.92 -11.82
C THR A 3 -3.67 -23.54 -12.61
N GLY A 4 -4.71 -23.11 -11.92
CA GLY A 4 -5.91 -22.53 -12.51
C GLY A 4 -5.68 -21.09 -12.98
N PRO A 5 -6.64 -20.51 -13.74
CA PRO A 5 -6.55 -19.13 -14.19
C PRO A 5 -6.54 -18.15 -13.00
N PRO A 6 -6.08 -16.89 -13.20
CA PRO A 6 -6.15 -15.86 -12.19
C PRO A 6 -7.57 -15.66 -11.63
N PRO A 7 -7.73 -15.25 -10.36
CA PRO A 7 -9.00 -15.30 -9.64
C PRO A 7 -10.09 -14.38 -10.22
N LEU A 8 -9.71 -13.30 -10.91
CA LEU A 8 -10.66 -12.38 -11.55
C LEU A 8 -10.74 -12.59 -13.07
N GLN A 9 -10.24 -13.71 -13.59
CA GLN A 9 -10.38 -14.05 -15.00
C GLN A 9 -11.87 -14.00 -15.41
N GLY A 10 -12.16 -13.24 -16.47
CA GLY A 10 -13.52 -13.06 -16.99
C GLY A 10 -14.29 -11.88 -16.41
N ILE A 11 -13.79 -11.22 -15.34
CA ILE A 11 -14.37 -9.99 -14.80
C ILE A 11 -14.02 -8.80 -15.70
N LYS A 12 -15.03 -8.02 -16.09
CA LYS A 12 -14.87 -6.83 -16.96
C LYS A 12 -14.99 -5.54 -16.15
N VAL A 13 -13.98 -4.68 -16.24
CA VAL A 13 -13.91 -3.42 -15.49
C VAL A 13 -13.87 -2.25 -16.47
N LEU A 14 -14.74 -1.26 -16.24
CA LEU A 14 -14.66 0.05 -16.89
C LEU A 14 -14.08 1.06 -15.89
N GLU A 15 -12.86 1.51 -16.14
CA GLU A 15 -12.16 2.48 -15.27
C GLU A 15 -12.23 3.87 -15.91
N PHE A 16 -12.78 4.86 -15.22
CA PHE A 16 -12.59 6.24 -15.67
C PHE A 16 -11.21 6.74 -15.26
N ALA A 17 -10.52 7.42 -16.18
CA ALA A 17 -9.20 7.97 -15.91
C ALA A 17 -9.25 8.96 -14.74
N GLY A 18 -8.42 8.68 -13.73
CA GLY A 18 -8.25 9.47 -12.53
C GLY A 18 -6.78 9.59 -12.13
N LEU A 19 -6.55 10.04 -10.91
CA LEU A 19 -5.21 10.05 -10.31
C LEU A 19 -5.00 8.79 -9.47
N ALA A 20 -3.72 8.49 -9.20
CA ALA A 20 -3.15 7.45 -8.33
C ALA A 20 -4.10 6.38 -7.74
N PRO A 21 -5.00 6.68 -6.79
CA PRO A 21 -5.89 5.70 -6.14
C PRO A 21 -6.79 4.90 -7.11
N GLY A 22 -7.36 5.55 -8.13
CA GLY A 22 -8.24 4.90 -9.11
C GLY A 22 -7.48 3.97 -10.07
N PRO A 23 -6.43 4.46 -10.75
CA PRO A 23 -5.54 3.65 -11.55
C PRO A 23 -4.88 2.53 -10.73
N PHE A 24 -4.51 2.75 -9.48
CA PHE A 24 -3.99 1.69 -8.61
C PHE A 24 -5.02 0.57 -8.39
N ALA A 25 -6.27 0.91 -8.07
CA ALA A 25 -7.34 -0.08 -7.94
C ALA A 25 -7.54 -0.88 -9.25
N GLY A 26 -7.55 -0.20 -10.40
CA GLY A 26 -7.62 -0.87 -11.70
C GLY A 26 -6.42 -1.77 -11.98
N MET A 27 -5.22 -1.39 -11.55
CA MET A 27 -4.01 -2.20 -11.70
C MET A 27 -4.11 -3.48 -10.88
N LEU A 28 -4.51 -3.39 -9.60
CA LEU A 28 -4.72 -4.56 -8.75
C LEU A 28 -5.75 -5.54 -9.33
N LEU A 29 -6.84 -5.03 -9.91
CA LEU A 29 -7.85 -5.86 -10.57
C LEU A 29 -7.30 -6.52 -11.85
N SER A 30 -6.56 -5.79 -12.68
CA SER A 30 -5.94 -6.34 -13.89
C SER A 30 -4.89 -7.39 -13.57
N ASP A 31 -4.01 -7.11 -12.61
CA ASP A 31 -3.00 -8.05 -12.11
C ASP A 31 -3.66 -9.32 -11.57
N SER A 32 -4.86 -9.20 -10.97
CA SER A 32 -5.67 -10.34 -10.52
C SER A 32 -6.45 -11.07 -11.60
N GLY A 33 -6.34 -10.65 -12.87
CA GLY A 33 -6.93 -11.33 -14.03
C GLY A 33 -8.11 -10.63 -14.71
N ALA A 34 -8.59 -9.50 -14.16
CA ALA A 34 -9.71 -8.78 -14.77
C ALA A 34 -9.31 -8.15 -16.11
N SER A 35 -10.27 -8.01 -17.01
CA SER A 35 -10.10 -7.22 -18.23
C SER A 35 -10.50 -5.78 -17.95
N VAL A 36 -9.52 -4.87 -17.87
CA VAL A 36 -9.74 -3.46 -17.54
C VAL A 36 -9.67 -2.60 -18.79
N LEU A 37 -10.78 -1.91 -19.09
CA LEU A 37 -10.88 -0.88 -20.11
C LEU A 37 -10.91 0.49 -19.43
N ARG A 38 -9.85 1.28 -19.63
CA ARG A 38 -9.73 2.64 -19.14
C ARG A 38 -10.34 3.65 -20.13
N VAL A 39 -11.17 4.55 -19.64
CA VAL A 39 -11.77 5.66 -20.38
C VAL A 39 -10.97 6.94 -20.09
N ASP A 40 -10.15 7.34 -21.05
CA ASP A 40 -9.37 8.57 -21.01
C ASP A 40 -10.15 9.77 -21.55
N ARG A 41 -9.77 10.96 -21.09
CA ARG A 41 -10.29 12.21 -21.65
C ARG A 41 -9.75 12.41 -23.08
N PRO A 42 -10.53 12.99 -24.00
CA PRO A 42 -10.06 13.28 -25.36
C PRO A 42 -8.79 14.13 -25.42
N SER A 43 -8.63 15.06 -24.47
CA SER A 43 -7.48 15.96 -24.37
C SER A 43 -6.17 15.27 -23.98
N THR A 44 -6.21 14.01 -23.52
CA THR A 44 -5.00 13.26 -23.16
C THR A 44 -4.25 12.90 -24.43
N THR A 45 -3.05 13.43 -24.65
CA THR A 45 -2.23 13.12 -25.84
C THR A 45 -1.46 11.82 -25.64
N THR A 46 -0.63 11.76 -24.60
CA THR A 46 0.11 10.58 -24.15
C THR A 46 -0.09 10.40 -22.64
N SER A 47 -0.48 9.21 -22.20
CA SER A 47 -0.64 8.95 -20.76
C SER A 47 0.74 8.77 -20.12
N THR A 48 1.05 9.57 -19.10
CA THR A 48 2.22 9.39 -18.22
C THR A 48 1.86 8.56 -16.97
N ASP A 49 0.67 8.00 -16.93
CA ASP A 49 0.18 7.18 -15.81
C ASP A 49 0.90 5.82 -15.80
N THR A 50 1.89 5.69 -14.92
CA THR A 50 2.66 4.46 -14.74
C THR A 50 1.83 3.29 -14.19
N LEU A 51 0.62 3.56 -13.68
CA LEU A 51 -0.33 2.56 -13.16
C LEU A 51 -1.34 2.10 -14.22
N ALA A 52 -1.19 2.53 -15.47
CA ALA A 52 -2.02 2.07 -16.59
C ALA A 52 -1.55 0.73 -17.19
N GLN A 53 -0.43 0.18 -16.72
CA GLN A 53 0.13 -1.08 -17.21
C GLN A 53 -0.89 -2.23 -17.07
N GLY A 54 -0.95 -3.10 -18.09
CA GLY A 54 -1.86 -4.25 -18.11
C GLY A 54 -3.32 -3.91 -18.45
N LYS A 55 -3.63 -2.67 -18.83
CA LYS A 55 -4.98 -2.22 -19.18
C LYS A 55 -5.08 -1.85 -20.66
N SER A 56 -6.28 -1.97 -21.21
CA SER A 56 -6.62 -1.34 -22.50
C SER A 56 -7.17 0.06 -22.23
N SER A 57 -7.02 0.99 -23.18
CA SER A 57 -7.60 2.33 -23.06
C SER A 57 -8.35 2.79 -24.29
N VAL A 58 -9.31 3.68 -24.08
CA VAL A 58 -10.11 4.35 -25.12
C VAL A 58 -10.38 5.79 -24.70
N LYS A 59 -10.37 6.72 -25.66
CA LYS A 59 -10.75 8.11 -25.41
C LYS A 59 -12.23 8.29 -25.68
N ILE A 60 -12.99 8.75 -24.68
CA ILE A 60 -14.42 9.04 -24.82
C ILE A 60 -14.72 10.36 -24.12
N ASP A 61 -15.34 11.29 -24.85
CA ASP A 61 -15.89 12.49 -24.23
C ASP A 61 -17.22 12.19 -23.54
N MET A 62 -17.17 11.91 -22.23
CA MET A 62 -18.37 11.65 -21.43
C MET A 62 -19.31 12.87 -21.33
N ALA A 63 -18.83 14.08 -21.63
CA ALA A 63 -19.68 15.27 -21.62
C ALA A 63 -20.56 15.38 -22.87
N SER A 64 -20.19 14.69 -23.95
CA SER A 64 -21.00 14.59 -25.15
C SER A 64 -22.13 13.56 -24.99
N SER A 65 -23.29 13.82 -25.61
CA SER A 65 -24.42 12.87 -25.63
C SER A 65 -24.04 11.52 -26.25
N ALA A 66 -23.22 11.55 -27.32
CA ALA A 66 -22.72 10.35 -27.98
C ALA A 66 -21.78 9.54 -27.06
N GLY A 67 -20.87 10.21 -26.34
CA GLY A 67 -19.95 9.53 -25.42
C GLY A 67 -20.66 8.94 -24.21
N ALA A 68 -21.60 9.67 -23.60
CA ALA A 68 -22.44 9.13 -22.53
C ALA A 68 -23.27 7.91 -23.00
N THR A 69 -23.82 7.97 -24.22
CA THR A 69 -24.55 6.84 -24.83
C THR A 69 -23.64 5.64 -25.08
N LEU A 70 -22.42 5.86 -25.55
CA LEU A 70 -21.43 4.80 -25.76
C LEU A 70 -21.08 4.13 -24.43
N ILE A 71 -20.82 4.89 -23.37
CA ILE A 71 -20.54 4.35 -22.03
C ILE A 71 -21.70 3.49 -21.53
N ARG A 72 -22.94 3.98 -21.61
CA ARG A 72 -24.16 3.22 -21.25
C ARG A 72 -24.29 1.93 -22.06
N THR A 73 -23.96 2.00 -23.35
CA THR A 73 -23.94 0.83 -24.25
C THR A 73 -22.87 -0.18 -23.82
N LEU A 74 -21.67 0.27 -23.45
CA LEU A 74 -20.64 -0.63 -22.90
C LEU A 74 -21.13 -1.31 -21.62
N ILE A 75 -21.67 -0.54 -20.67
CA ILE A 75 -22.19 -1.05 -19.39
C ILE A 75 -23.26 -2.14 -19.60
N SER A 76 -24.22 -1.90 -20.49
CA SER A 76 -25.36 -2.79 -20.72
C SER A 76 -25.07 -3.92 -21.72
N ARG A 77 -24.48 -3.63 -22.88
CA ARG A 77 -24.26 -4.63 -23.94
C ARG A 77 -23.00 -5.46 -23.74
N ALA A 78 -21.92 -4.85 -23.27
CA ALA A 78 -20.70 -5.60 -22.96
C ALA A 78 -20.75 -6.29 -21.59
N GLN A 79 -21.82 -6.04 -20.82
CA GLN A 79 -22.05 -6.60 -19.47
C GLN A 79 -20.87 -6.33 -18.55
N ILE A 80 -20.54 -5.05 -18.37
CA ILE A 80 -19.47 -4.63 -17.46
C ILE A 80 -19.84 -5.04 -16.02
N ASP A 81 -18.89 -5.64 -15.32
CA ASP A 81 -19.08 -6.09 -13.94
C ASP A 81 -18.86 -4.96 -12.94
N ILE A 82 -17.83 -4.15 -13.19
CA ILE A 82 -17.36 -3.12 -12.27
C ILE A 82 -17.14 -1.82 -13.05
N LEU A 83 -17.62 -0.70 -12.49
CA LEU A 83 -17.24 0.65 -12.92
C LEU A 83 -16.44 1.31 -11.80
N ILE A 84 -15.30 1.92 -12.12
CA ILE A 84 -14.51 2.74 -11.19
C ILE A 84 -14.73 4.22 -11.51
N ASP A 85 -15.35 4.93 -10.58
CA ASP A 85 -15.67 6.36 -10.60
C ASP A 85 -14.73 7.11 -9.62
N PRO A 86 -13.66 7.77 -10.12
CA PRO A 86 -12.71 8.50 -9.29
C PRO A 86 -13.10 9.98 -9.10
N PHE A 87 -14.30 10.39 -9.51
CA PHE A 87 -14.67 11.80 -9.58
C PHE A 87 -15.34 12.30 -8.30
N ARG A 88 -15.40 13.64 -8.18
CA ARG A 88 -16.14 14.30 -7.10
C ARG A 88 -17.63 13.93 -7.15
N PRO A 89 -18.34 14.01 -6.00
CA PRO A 89 -19.77 13.80 -5.97
C PRO A 89 -20.51 14.65 -7.01
N GLY A 90 -21.41 14.02 -7.77
CA GLY A 90 -22.26 14.68 -8.77
C GLY A 90 -21.69 14.74 -10.18
N VAL A 91 -20.40 14.46 -10.40
CA VAL A 91 -19.79 14.55 -11.74
C VAL A 91 -20.41 13.52 -12.69
N MET A 92 -20.49 12.25 -12.29
CA MET A 92 -21.06 11.20 -13.12
C MET A 92 -22.57 11.38 -13.29
N GLU A 93 -23.27 11.79 -12.24
CA GLU A 93 -24.71 12.08 -12.28
C GLU A 93 -25.04 13.20 -13.28
N LYS A 94 -24.23 14.28 -13.31
CA LYS A 94 -24.40 15.40 -14.26
C LYS A 94 -24.37 14.94 -15.73
N HIS A 95 -23.67 13.85 -16.02
CA HIS A 95 -23.55 13.28 -17.36
C HIS A 95 -24.50 12.10 -17.63
N GLY A 96 -25.46 11.83 -16.72
CA GLY A 96 -26.38 10.70 -16.85
C GLY A 96 -25.71 9.34 -16.67
N LEU A 97 -24.53 9.32 -16.03
CA LEU A 97 -23.73 8.12 -15.76
C LEU A 97 -23.72 7.79 -14.27
N GLY A 98 -24.71 8.27 -13.53
CA GLY A 98 -24.90 8.00 -12.10
C GLY A 98 -25.22 6.53 -11.80
N PRO A 99 -25.19 6.14 -10.52
CA PRO A 99 -25.32 4.75 -10.12
C PRO A 99 -26.74 4.23 -10.36
N ASP A 100 -27.76 5.06 -10.12
CA ASP A 100 -29.16 4.70 -10.33
C ASP A 100 -29.44 4.43 -11.81
N THR A 101 -28.96 5.31 -12.70
CA THR A 101 -29.09 5.14 -14.16
C THR A 101 -28.38 3.88 -14.65
N LEU A 102 -27.10 3.72 -14.33
CA LEU A 102 -26.31 2.61 -14.86
C LEU A 102 -26.69 1.26 -14.26
N ARG A 103 -27.13 1.22 -12.99
CA ARG A 103 -27.60 -0.02 -12.36
C ARG A 103 -29.03 -0.40 -12.79
N ALA A 104 -29.85 0.54 -13.25
CA ALA A 104 -31.12 0.20 -13.91
C ALA A 104 -30.88 -0.54 -15.23
N GLU A 105 -29.85 -0.15 -15.98
CA GLU A 105 -29.46 -0.79 -17.25
C GLU A 105 -28.69 -2.10 -17.07
N ASN A 106 -27.90 -2.18 -16.00
CA ASN A 106 -27.18 -3.40 -15.61
C ASN A 106 -27.32 -3.62 -14.09
N PRO A 107 -28.34 -4.37 -13.64
CA PRO A 107 -28.57 -4.65 -12.22
C PRO A 107 -27.45 -5.42 -11.52
N ARG A 108 -26.50 -6.00 -12.28
CA ARG A 108 -25.33 -6.74 -11.78
C ARG A 108 -24.11 -5.84 -11.57
N LEU A 109 -24.16 -4.59 -12.01
CA LEU A 109 -23.05 -3.66 -11.97
C LEU A 109 -22.66 -3.32 -10.52
N ILE A 110 -21.39 -3.52 -10.21
CA ILE A 110 -20.74 -2.96 -9.03
C ILE A 110 -20.24 -1.57 -9.40
N TYR A 111 -20.91 -0.55 -8.88
CA TYR A 111 -20.54 0.84 -9.12
C TYR A 111 -19.59 1.26 -7.98
N ALA A 112 -18.30 1.33 -8.26
CA ALA A 112 -17.26 1.63 -7.27
C ALA A 112 -16.86 3.11 -7.32
N ARG A 113 -17.20 3.85 -6.26
CA ARG A 113 -16.91 5.28 -6.08
C ARG A 113 -15.70 5.45 -5.19
N LEU A 114 -14.77 6.27 -5.64
CA LEU A 114 -13.54 6.58 -4.92
C LEU A 114 -13.37 8.09 -4.79
N THR A 115 -13.45 8.59 -3.56
CA THR A 115 -13.25 10.00 -3.26
C THR A 115 -12.14 10.21 -2.24
N GLY A 116 -11.60 11.42 -2.18
CA GLY A 116 -10.68 11.80 -1.11
C GLY A 116 -11.41 11.96 0.23
N PHE A 117 -12.27 12.97 0.29
CA PHE A 117 -13.17 13.21 1.42
C PHE A 117 -14.42 12.34 1.37
N ARG A 118 -15.12 12.24 2.49
CA ARG A 118 -16.48 11.69 2.57
C ARG A 118 -17.41 12.46 1.63
N ARG A 119 -18.37 11.76 1.02
CA ARG A 119 -19.31 12.37 0.05
C ARG A 119 -20.33 13.31 0.68
N GLN A 120 -20.43 13.34 2.01
CA GLN A 120 -21.32 14.21 2.76
C GLN A 120 -20.52 15.06 3.76
N GLY A 121 -21.12 16.17 4.18
CA GLY A 121 -20.54 17.09 5.15
C GLY A 121 -19.66 18.18 4.53
N ARG A 122 -19.05 19.00 5.39
CA ARG A 122 -18.40 20.28 5.01
C ARG A 122 -17.28 20.18 3.98
N TYR A 123 -16.69 19.01 3.78
CA TYR A 123 -15.55 18.78 2.88
C TYR A 123 -15.92 18.08 1.57
N ALA A 124 -17.18 17.68 1.38
CA ALA A 124 -17.59 16.78 0.30
C ALA A 124 -17.24 17.27 -1.11
N THR A 125 -17.27 18.58 -1.33
CA THR A 125 -16.98 19.22 -2.63
C THR A 125 -15.59 19.88 -2.67
N MET A 126 -14.83 19.83 -1.57
CA MET A 126 -13.53 20.48 -1.44
C MET A 126 -12.46 19.74 -2.27
N ALA A 127 -11.49 20.49 -2.79
CA ALA A 127 -10.30 19.92 -3.39
C ALA A 127 -9.34 19.38 -2.32
N GLY A 128 -8.62 18.32 -2.63
CA GLY A 128 -7.58 17.81 -1.73
C GLY A 128 -6.69 16.80 -2.44
N HIS A 129 -5.61 16.45 -1.76
CA HIS A 129 -4.69 15.36 -2.10
C HIS A 129 -4.41 14.54 -0.84
N ASP A 130 -3.67 13.44 -0.99
CA ASP A 130 -3.33 12.47 0.07
C ASP A 130 -3.13 13.12 1.45
N ILE A 131 -2.20 14.09 1.52
CA ILE A 131 -1.83 14.78 2.77
C ILE A 131 -3.01 15.45 3.47
N ASN A 132 -4.00 15.98 2.72
CA ASN A 132 -5.19 16.60 3.31
C ASN A 132 -6.12 15.55 3.91
N TYR A 133 -6.21 14.37 3.31
CA TYR A 133 -7.09 13.30 3.75
C TYR A 133 -6.59 12.68 5.07
N ILE A 134 -5.28 12.39 5.15
CA ILE A 134 -4.64 11.88 6.38
C ILE A 134 -4.49 12.95 7.47
N ALA A 135 -4.59 14.24 7.12
CA ALA A 135 -4.70 15.30 8.12
C ALA A 135 -6.04 15.25 8.87
N LEU A 136 -7.15 15.02 8.16
CA LEU A 136 -8.50 15.07 8.74
C LEU A 136 -8.87 13.88 9.62
N ASN A 137 -8.22 12.73 9.45
CA ASN A 137 -8.43 11.57 10.31
C ASN A 137 -7.43 11.48 11.48
N GLY A 138 -6.52 12.47 11.60
CA GLY A 138 -5.53 12.57 12.67
C GLY A 138 -4.24 11.77 12.46
N VAL A 139 -4.14 10.98 11.38
CA VAL A 139 -2.97 10.12 11.18
C VAL A 139 -1.72 10.94 10.86
N LEU A 140 -1.83 12.00 10.06
CA LEU A 140 -0.69 12.86 9.76
C LEU A 140 -0.05 13.40 11.04
N ALA A 141 -0.85 13.78 12.03
CA ALA A 141 -0.35 14.34 13.30
C ALA A 141 0.52 13.36 14.09
N SER A 142 0.36 12.05 13.87
CA SER A 142 1.17 10.99 14.50
C SER A 142 2.46 10.64 13.75
N LEU A 143 2.68 11.15 12.54
CA LEU A 143 3.82 10.78 11.70
C LEU A 143 4.93 11.83 11.78
N GLY A 144 6.15 11.38 12.07
CA GLY A 144 7.36 12.22 12.13
C GLY A 144 8.04 12.20 13.50
N ARG A 145 9.23 12.83 13.57
CA ARG A 145 10.01 12.94 14.82
C ARG A 145 9.35 13.88 15.83
N ALA A 146 9.72 13.75 17.10
CA ALA A 146 9.19 14.55 18.20
C ALA A 146 9.38 16.06 17.98
N ASP A 147 10.60 16.47 17.61
CA ASP A 147 10.98 17.87 17.43
C ASP A 147 10.73 18.40 16.00
N GLY A 148 10.12 17.60 15.14
CA GLY A 148 9.81 17.96 13.76
C GLY A 148 8.34 18.31 13.56
N LYS A 149 8.01 18.91 12.40
CA LYS A 149 6.61 18.99 11.94
C LYS A 149 6.09 17.61 11.54
N PRO A 150 4.77 17.38 11.53
CA PRO A 150 4.18 16.22 10.88
C PRO A 150 4.72 16.01 9.46
N TYR A 151 5.05 14.77 9.11
CA TYR A 151 5.61 14.40 7.80
C TYR A 151 4.72 13.39 7.08
N ALA A 152 4.43 13.65 5.80
CA ALA A 152 3.59 12.77 4.99
C ALA A 152 4.42 11.59 4.45
N PRO A 153 3.93 10.34 4.55
CA PRO A 153 4.65 9.14 4.08
C PRO A 153 4.46 8.99 2.56
N ALA A 154 5.01 9.94 1.80
CA ALA A 154 4.65 10.18 0.40
C ALA A 154 3.12 10.26 0.26
N ASN A 155 2.53 9.51 -0.67
CA ASN A 155 1.09 9.30 -0.81
C ASN A 155 0.68 7.83 -0.57
N LEU A 156 1.48 7.07 0.18
CA LEU A 156 1.26 5.63 0.39
C LEU A 156 0.00 5.34 1.21
N LEU A 157 -0.34 6.22 2.16
CA LEU A 157 -1.34 5.90 3.16
C LEU A 157 -2.78 6.20 2.71
N ALA A 158 -3.04 7.34 2.05
CA ALA A 158 -4.40 7.68 1.61
C ALA A 158 -4.65 7.23 0.17
N ASP A 159 -3.82 7.60 -0.81
CA ASP A 159 -4.07 7.25 -2.21
C ASP A 159 -4.04 5.72 -2.41
N PHE A 160 -3.01 5.06 -1.90
CA PHE A 160 -2.82 3.62 -2.13
C PHE A 160 -3.54 2.76 -1.09
N ALA A 161 -3.06 2.74 0.16
CA ALA A 161 -3.55 1.81 1.17
C ALA A 161 -4.98 2.11 1.62
N GLY A 162 -5.27 3.36 2.01
CA GLY A 162 -6.58 3.80 2.48
C GLY A 162 -7.59 4.09 1.35
N GLY A 163 -7.13 4.17 0.11
CA GLY A 163 -7.92 4.54 -1.05
C GLY A 163 -8.12 3.37 -1.99
N GLY A 164 -7.21 3.19 -2.94
CA GLY A 164 -7.34 2.18 -3.99
C GLY A 164 -7.42 0.74 -3.45
N ALA A 165 -6.63 0.37 -2.44
CA ALA A 165 -6.73 -0.97 -1.84
C ALA A 165 -8.06 -1.20 -1.10
N MET A 166 -8.56 -0.19 -0.37
CA MET A 166 -9.88 -0.25 0.28
C MET A 166 -11.03 -0.32 -0.74
N LEU A 167 -10.90 0.38 -1.87
CA LEU A 167 -11.87 0.25 -2.97
C LEU A 167 -11.89 -1.19 -3.52
N VAL A 168 -10.72 -1.78 -3.75
CA VAL A 168 -10.61 -3.18 -4.20
C VAL A 168 -11.22 -4.14 -3.18
N LEU A 169 -10.94 -3.95 -1.88
CA LEU A 169 -11.60 -4.74 -0.82
C LEU A 169 -13.13 -4.65 -0.94
N GLY A 170 -13.69 -3.44 -1.05
CA GLY A 170 -15.11 -3.23 -1.24
C GLY A 170 -15.67 -3.89 -2.50
N ILE A 171 -14.95 -3.82 -3.62
CA ILE A 171 -15.30 -4.49 -4.88
C ILE A 171 -15.33 -6.00 -4.71
N LEU A 172 -14.31 -6.60 -4.07
CA LEU A 172 -14.26 -8.04 -3.84
C LEU A 172 -15.40 -8.52 -2.93
N LEU A 173 -15.71 -7.78 -1.87
CA LEU A 173 -16.86 -8.05 -1.01
C LEU A 173 -18.18 -7.97 -1.80
N ALA A 174 -18.33 -6.98 -2.67
CA ALA A 174 -19.50 -6.84 -3.53
C ALA A 174 -19.60 -7.96 -4.58
N LEU A 175 -18.48 -8.42 -5.14
CA LEU A 175 -18.42 -9.57 -6.06
C LEU A 175 -18.85 -10.87 -5.36
N LEU A 176 -18.36 -11.09 -4.13
CA LEU A 176 -18.74 -12.25 -3.32
C LEU A 176 -20.23 -12.23 -2.99
N GLN A 177 -20.77 -11.09 -2.56
CA GLN A 177 -22.19 -10.93 -2.27
C GLN A 177 -23.05 -11.12 -3.53
N ARG A 178 -22.59 -10.62 -4.68
CA ARG A 178 -23.27 -10.78 -5.98
C ARG A 178 -23.40 -12.24 -6.40
N LYS A 179 -22.55 -13.14 -5.93
CA LYS A 179 -22.65 -14.58 -6.22
C LYS A 179 -23.94 -15.19 -5.67
N SER A 180 -24.39 -14.76 -4.49
CA SER A 180 -25.63 -15.24 -3.88
C SER A 180 -26.85 -14.40 -4.27
N SER A 181 -26.68 -13.07 -4.36
CA SER A 181 -27.80 -12.16 -4.64
C SER A 181 -28.13 -12.04 -6.12
N GLY A 182 -27.16 -12.32 -6.99
CA GLY A 182 -27.24 -12.04 -8.42
C GLY A 182 -27.21 -10.55 -8.77
N ARG A 183 -27.08 -9.63 -7.80
CA ARG A 183 -27.18 -8.18 -7.98
C ARG A 183 -25.90 -7.46 -7.59
N GLY A 184 -25.59 -6.38 -8.30
CA GLY A 184 -24.53 -5.45 -7.95
C GLY A 184 -25.02 -4.38 -6.98
N GLN A 185 -24.08 -3.57 -6.49
CA GLN A 185 -24.32 -2.52 -5.51
C GLN A 185 -23.33 -1.36 -5.69
N VAL A 186 -23.57 -0.28 -4.98
CA VAL A 186 -22.61 0.82 -4.90
C VAL A 186 -21.57 0.47 -3.84
N VAL A 187 -20.30 0.49 -4.22
CA VAL A 187 -19.17 0.45 -3.29
C VAL A 187 -18.70 1.88 -3.12
N GLU A 188 -18.65 2.37 -1.89
CA GLU A 188 -18.16 3.72 -1.58
C GLU A 188 -16.91 3.61 -0.72
N ALA A 189 -15.79 4.07 -1.26
CA ALA A 189 -14.53 4.20 -0.53
C ALA A 189 -14.11 5.67 -0.51
N ASN A 190 -13.62 6.12 0.64
CA ASN A 190 -12.99 7.42 0.76
C ASN A 190 -11.68 7.34 1.55
N MET A 191 -10.71 8.14 1.15
CA MET A 191 -9.33 8.05 1.68
C MET A 191 -9.23 8.52 3.13
N VAL A 192 -10.09 9.45 3.57
CA VAL A 192 -10.15 9.87 4.99
C VAL A 192 -10.50 8.68 5.89
N ASP A 193 -11.58 7.97 5.58
CA ASP A 193 -12.04 6.83 6.38
C ASP A 193 -11.13 5.63 6.22
N GLY A 194 -10.68 5.31 5.00
CA GLY A 194 -9.83 4.15 4.78
C GLY A 194 -8.47 4.28 5.47
N ALA A 195 -7.81 5.44 5.37
CA ALA A 195 -6.57 5.67 6.12
C ALA A 195 -6.82 5.73 7.64
N GLY A 196 -7.97 6.25 8.08
CA GLY A 196 -8.34 6.25 9.50
C GLY A 196 -8.58 4.84 10.04
N TYR A 197 -9.14 3.95 9.22
CA TYR A 197 -9.36 2.55 9.53
C TYR A 197 -8.03 1.80 9.63
N LEU A 198 -7.10 2.02 8.69
CA LEU A 198 -5.74 1.44 8.75
C LEU A 198 -4.99 1.84 10.03
N ALA A 199 -5.20 3.07 10.51
CA ALA A 199 -4.61 3.55 11.75
C ALA A 199 -5.36 3.10 13.03
N THR A 200 -6.28 2.13 12.94
CA THR A 200 -7.08 1.68 14.11
C THR A 200 -6.20 1.23 15.26
N PHE A 201 -5.14 0.44 15.00
CA PHE A 201 -4.22 0.01 16.05
C PHE A 201 -3.57 1.21 16.73
N THR A 202 -2.87 2.07 15.98
CA THR A 202 -2.24 3.29 16.49
C THR A 202 -3.21 4.17 17.28
N ARG A 203 -4.44 4.36 16.76
CA ARG A 203 -5.49 5.15 17.41
C ARG A 203 -5.96 4.55 18.73
N LEU A 204 -6.11 3.23 18.82
CA LEU A 204 -6.52 2.56 20.05
C LEU A 204 -5.37 2.52 21.07
N SER A 205 -4.13 2.31 20.60
CA SER A 205 -2.92 2.30 21.42
C SER A 205 -2.65 3.63 22.13
N ARG A 206 -3.22 4.75 21.65
CA ARG A 206 -3.23 6.06 22.34
C ARG A 206 -3.75 6.01 23.78
N LYS A 207 -4.53 4.99 24.13
CA LYS A 207 -5.12 4.80 25.47
C LYS A 207 -4.30 3.84 26.34
N THR A 208 -3.10 3.48 25.91
CA THR A 208 -2.23 2.51 26.56
C THR A 208 -0.79 3.03 26.60
N PRO A 209 0.07 2.52 27.48
CA PRO A 209 1.50 2.86 27.51
C PRO A 209 2.27 2.58 26.21
N LEU A 210 1.67 1.90 25.23
CA LEU A 210 2.27 1.68 23.92
C LEU A 210 2.32 2.99 23.09
N GLY A 211 1.34 3.88 23.27
CA GLY A 211 1.12 5.01 22.36
C GLY A 211 0.53 6.27 23.01
N ASP A 212 0.52 6.38 24.34
CA ASP A 212 -0.06 7.50 25.09
C ASP A 212 0.82 8.77 25.12
N GLY A 213 2.09 8.70 24.71
CA GLY A 213 3.00 9.84 24.65
C GLY A 213 2.80 10.73 23.42
N PRO A 214 3.39 11.95 23.37
CA PRO A 214 3.40 12.79 22.16
C PRO A 214 3.99 12.08 20.91
N ARG A 215 3.79 12.66 19.72
CA ARG A 215 4.40 12.15 18.47
C ARG A 215 5.91 11.94 18.65
N GLY A 216 6.45 10.82 18.16
CA GLY A 216 7.88 10.51 18.17
C GLY A 216 8.41 10.12 19.55
N THR A 217 7.55 9.76 20.50
CA THR A 217 7.92 9.36 21.87
C THR A 217 7.32 8.01 22.28
N ASN A 218 6.72 7.29 21.33
CA ASN A 218 6.00 6.04 21.53
C ASN A 218 6.81 4.85 21.02
N ILE A 219 6.28 3.65 21.26
CA ILE A 219 6.99 2.40 20.97
C ILE A 219 7.18 2.20 19.46
N LEU A 220 6.25 2.63 18.61
CA LEU A 220 6.24 2.32 17.17
C LEU A 220 6.36 3.55 16.25
N ASP A 221 6.65 4.74 16.79
CA ASP A 221 6.75 5.99 16.01
C ASP A 221 8.18 6.58 15.98
N GLY A 222 9.18 5.75 16.30
CA GLY A 222 10.59 6.14 16.38
C GLY A 222 11.02 6.69 17.75
N GLY A 223 10.12 6.76 18.73
CA GLY A 223 10.47 7.13 20.10
C GLY A 223 11.33 6.08 20.80
N SER A 224 11.00 4.80 20.60
CA SER A 224 11.75 3.67 21.17
C SER A 224 13.11 3.46 20.46
N PRO A 225 14.22 3.33 21.20
CA PRO A 225 15.53 3.03 20.61
C PRO A 225 15.60 1.66 19.91
N PHE A 226 14.74 0.72 20.24
CA PHE A 226 14.70 -0.63 19.67
C PHE A 226 13.60 -0.80 18.61
N TYR A 227 13.03 0.32 18.14
CA TYR A 227 12.14 0.39 16.99
C TYR A 227 12.42 1.70 16.23
N ASP A 228 13.54 1.74 15.51
CA ASP A 228 14.02 2.94 14.82
C ASP A 228 15.07 2.60 13.73
N THR A 229 15.65 3.63 13.13
CA THR A 229 16.75 3.56 12.18
C THR A 229 18.01 4.18 12.77
N TYR A 230 19.17 3.63 12.42
CA TYR A 230 20.49 4.05 12.89
C TYR A 230 21.45 4.21 11.72
N GLU A 231 22.15 5.34 11.71
CA GLU A 231 23.21 5.62 10.73
C GLU A 231 24.45 4.79 11.02
N THR A 232 25.14 4.39 9.95
CA THR A 232 26.36 3.56 9.97
C THR A 232 27.55 4.36 9.45
N ALA A 233 28.77 3.82 9.55
CA ALA A 233 30.00 4.56 9.23
C ALA A 233 30.07 5.11 7.79
N ASP A 234 29.36 4.49 6.84
CA ASP A 234 29.28 4.89 5.44
C ASP A 234 28.10 5.84 5.13
N GLY A 235 27.43 6.37 6.16
CA GLY A 235 26.29 7.29 6.02
C GLY A 235 25.00 6.63 5.56
N LYS A 236 24.96 5.29 5.47
CA LYS A 236 23.76 4.50 5.22
C LYS A 236 23.10 4.08 6.53
N TYR A 237 21.93 3.43 6.45
CA TYR A 237 21.12 3.12 7.64
C TYR A 237 20.83 1.63 7.82
N MET A 238 20.83 1.18 9.07
CA MET A 238 20.18 -0.06 9.52
C MET A 238 18.83 0.28 10.15
N SER A 239 17.85 -0.58 9.96
CA SER A 239 16.58 -0.56 10.71
C SER A 239 16.64 -1.55 11.86
N VAL A 240 16.00 -1.21 12.98
CA VAL A 240 15.89 -2.04 14.19
C VAL A 240 14.42 -2.13 14.56
N GLY A 241 13.93 -3.35 14.77
CA GLY A 241 12.55 -3.65 15.20
C GLY A 241 12.49 -4.71 16.31
N ALA A 242 13.49 -4.71 17.20
CA ALA A 242 13.66 -5.71 18.26
C ALA A 242 12.73 -5.46 19.47
N LEU A 243 11.42 -5.65 19.25
CA LEU A 243 10.39 -5.38 20.26
C LEU A 243 10.35 -6.43 21.38
N GLU A 244 10.60 -7.70 21.08
CA GLU A 244 10.59 -8.80 22.05
C GLU A 244 11.97 -9.00 22.69
N ALA A 245 11.99 -9.37 23.97
CA ALA A 245 13.20 -9.53 24.79
C ALA A 245 14.29 -10.40 24.13
N ARG A 246 13.89 -11.53 23.54
CA ARG A 246 14.81 -12.47 22.88
C ARG A 246 15.47 -11.87 21.64
N PHE A 247 14.75 -11.06 20.87
CA PHE A 247 15.25 -10.40 19.67
C PHE A 247 16.20 -9.27 20.06
N PHE A 248 15.83 -8.50 21.09
CA PHE A 248 16.71 -7.47 21.63
C PHE A 248 18.01 -8.04 22.20
N THR A 249 17.96 -9.20 22.86
CA THR A 249 19.15 -9.90 23.35
C THR A 249 20.11 -10.23 22.20
N GLN A 250 19.59 -10.72 21.07
CA GLN A 250 20.41 -10.98 19.89
C GLN A 250 20.97 -9.70 19.28
N LEU A 251 20.18 -8.61 19.23
CA LEU A 251 20.64 -7.31 18.77
C LEU A 251 21.84 -6.81 19.59
N VAL A 252 21.70 -6.72 20.92
CA VAL A 252 22.76 -6.18 21.77
C VAL A 252 23.99 -7.09 21.79
N HIS A 253 23.82 -8.41 21.67
CA HIS A 253 24.93 -9.34 21.48
C HIS A 253 25.66 -9.09 20.16
N GLY A 254 24.95 -8.95 19.03
CA GLY A 254 25.56 -8.64 17.73
C GLY A 254 26.26 -7.28 17.70
N LEU A 255 25.78 -6.30 18.48
CA LEU A 255 26.43 -5.00 18.66
C LEU A 255 27.57 -5.00 19.69
N GLY A 256 27.79 -6.10 20.41
CA GLY A 256 28.79 -6.17 21.48
C GLY A 256 28.45 -5.36 22.74
N LEU A 257 27.17 -5.05 22.97
CA LEU A 257 26.67 -4.28 24.12
C LEU A 257 26.23 -5.23 25.24
N SER A 258 26.94 -5.22 26.37
CA SER A 258 26.68 -6.13 27.51
C SER A 258 25.88 -5.50 28.64
N ASN A 259 25.69 -4.18 28.63
CA ASN A 259 25.01 -3.42 29.69
C ASN A 259 23.48 -3.40 29.54
N TRP A 260 22.91 -3.93 28.46
CA TRP A 260 21.48 -3.86 28.18
C TRP A 260 20.77 -5.20 28.32
N ASN A 261 19.60 -5.16 28.96
CA ASN A 261 18.70 -6.30 29.13
C ASN A 261 17.24 -5.84 28.98
N GLU A 262 16.30 -6.77 29.12
CA GLU A 262 14.87 -6.47 28.92
C GLU A 262 14.34 -5.37 29.85
N GLU A 263 14.66 -5.44 31.14
CA GLU A 263 14.18 -4.48 32.13
C GLU A 263 14.68 -3.07 31.84
N ARG A 264 15.99 -2.94 31.57
CA ARG A 264 16.61 -1.65 31.27
C ARG A 264 16.11 -1.06 29.95
N ARG A 265 15.82 -1.89 28.96
CA ARG A 265 15.29 -1.48 27.66
C ARG A 265 13.90 -0.85 27.78
N LEU A 266 13.02 -1.42 28.60
CA LEU A 266 11.66 -0.90 28.79
C LEU A 266 11.61 0.34 29.70
N ASN A 267 12.68 0.62 30.46
CA ASN A 267 12.79 1.84 31.23
C ASN A 267 13.01 3.07 30.31
N ARG A 268 11.94 3.84 30.08
CA ARG A 268 11.95 5.04 29.24
C ARG A 268 12.95 6.11 29.68
N GLN A 269 13.29 6.18 30.97
CA GLN A 269 14.31 7.13 31.46
C GLN A 269 15.71 6.80 30.94
N LEU A 270 15.95 5.53 30.58
CA LEU A 270 17.22 5.06 30.02
C LEU A 270 17.26 5.11 28.49
N TRP A 271 16.15 5.45 27.82
CA TRP A 271 16.10 5.50 26.34
C TRP A 271 17.12 6.45 25.72
N PRO A 272 17.41 7.64 26.26
CA PRO A 272 18.49 8.48 25.73
C PRO A 272 19.85 7.78 25.75
N SER A 273 20.19 7.08 26.85
CA SER A 273 21.43 6.31 26.97
C SER A 273 21.45 5.10 26.04
N LEU A 274 20.35 4.33 25.97
CA LEU A 274 20.25 3.19 25.06
C LEU A 274 20.42 3.62 23.60
N ARG A 275 19.75 4.71 23.21
CA ARG A 275 19.89 5.28 21.86
C ARG A 275 21.32 5.69 21.58
N HIS A 276 21.99 6.34 22.54
CA HIS A 276 23.39 6.73 22.40
C HIS A 276 24.31 5.51 22.18
N ASP A 277 24.14 4.45 22.96
CA ASP A 277 24.93 3.23 22.85
C ASP A 277 24.69 2.53 21.50
N LEU A 278 23.42 2.40 21.08
CA LEU A 278 23.06 1.83 19.77
C LEU A 278 23.64 2.65 18.62
N THR A 279 23.48 3.99 18.65
CA THR A 279 24.05 4.89 17.64
C THR A 279 25.57 4.75 17.57
N THR A 280 26.26 4.74 18.72
CA THR A 280 27.71 4.60 18.77
C THR A 280 28.17 3.26 18.20
N ALA A 281 27.46 2.18 18.53
CA ALA A 281 27.74 0.86 17.98
C ALA A 281 27.57 0.86 16.45
N PHE A 282 26.42 1.28 15.93
CA PHE A 282 26.17 1.28 14.48
C PHE A 282 27.14 2.17 13.69
N LEU A 283 27.55 3.33 14.23
CA LEU A 283 28.54 4.20 13.59
C LEU A 283 29.96 3.63 13.54
N SER A 284 30.26 2.54 14.27
CA SER A 284 31.61 1.98 14.31
C SER A 284 31.98 1.17 13.06
N ARG A 285 31.00 0.76 12.26
CA ARG A 285 31.17 -0.06 11.05
C ARG A 285 30.18 0.37 9.97
N ASP A 286 30.46 0.01 8.73
CA ASP A 286 29.57 0.28 7.59
C ASP A 286 28.32 -0.61 7.61
N ARG A 287 27.31 -0.26 6.79
CA ARG A 287 26.07 -1.03 6.70
C ARG A 287 26.29 -2.48 6.27
N ALA A 288 27.24 -2.74 5.36
CA ALA A 288 27.51 -4.09 4.85
C ALA A 288 28.02 -5.04 5.93
N HIS A 289 28.87 -4.54 6.84
CA HIS A 289 29.30 -5.27 8.03
C HIS A 289 28.10 -5.65 8.90
N TRP A 290 27.22 -4.69 9.22
CA TRP A 290 26.05 -4.96 10.06
C TRP A 290 25.04 -5.88 9.39
N GLU A 291 24.85 -5.78 8.07
CA GLU A 291 24.07 -6.73 7.28
C GLU A 291 24.60 -8.15 7.51
N SER A 292 25.91 -8.37 7.38
CA SER A 292 26.54 -9.68 7.63
C SER A 292 26.43 -10.16 9.09
N VAL A 293 26.43 -9.26 10.07
CA VAL A 293 26.29 -9.63 11.50
C VAL A 293 24.88 -10.13 11.81
N PHE A 294 23.86 -9.52 11.22
CA PHE A 294 22.45 -9.82 11.56
C PHE A 294 21.73 -10.72 10.56
N GLU A 295 22.32 -10.97 9.38
CA GLU A 295 21.77 -11.88 8.39
C GLU A 295 21.48 -13.27 8.98
N GLY A 296 20.25 -13.75 8.79
CA GLY A 296 19.80 -15.05 9.30
C GLY A 296 19.56 -15.14 10.81
N SER A 297 19.73 -14.03 11.55
CA SER A 297 19.43 -13.95 12.99
C SER A 297 17.99 -13.46 13.26
N ASP A 298 17.53 -13.60 14.51
CA ASP A 298 16.27 -13.02 14.98
C ASP A 298 16.47 -11.64 15.63
N ALA A 299 17.57 -10.93 15.33
CA ALA A 299 17.84 -9.61 15.92
C ALA A 299 16.87 -8.50 15.47
N CYS A 300 16.01 -8.79 14.48
CA CYS A 300 15.12 -7.81 13.84
C CYS A 300 15.88 -6.58 13.35
N CYS A 301 17.07 -6.78 12.76
CA CYS A 301 17.91 -5.72 12.25
C CYS A 301 18.26 -5.99 10.78
N VAL A 302 17.86 -5.09 9.89
CA VAL A 302 18.04 -5.25 8.43
C VAL A 302 18.45 -3.92 7.80
N PRO A 303 19.21 -3.92 6.69
CA PRO A 303 19.59 -2.69 6.01
C PRO A 303 18.38 -1.92 5.48
N VAL A 304 18.43 -0.59 5.56
CA VAL A 304 17.52 0.28 4.84
C VAL A 304 18.05 0.43 3.42
N LEU A 305 17.33 -0.11 2.44
CA LEU A 305 17.71 -0.11 1.03
C LEU A 305 17.03 1.04 0.28
N ASP A 306 17.75 1.61 -0.68
CA ASP A 306 17.15 2.52 -1.67
C ASP A 306 16.75 1.77 -2.96
N TYR A 307 15.98 2.42 -3.83
CA TYR A 307 15.51 1.78 -5.07
C TYR A 307 16.64 1.43 -6.05
N ALA A 308 17.73 2.21 -6.11
CA ALA A 308 18.84 1.92 -7.01
C ALA A 308 19.57 0.63 -6.58
N GLU A 309 19.68 0.39 -5.26
CA GLU A 309 20.23 -0.85 -4.71
C GLU A 309 19.38 -2.08 -5.02
N LEU A 310 18.07 -1.91 -5.20
CA LEU A 310 17.13 -2.98 -5.57
C LEU A 310 17.12 -3.29 -7.07
N GLU A 311 17.53 -2.35 -7.93
CA GLU A 311 17.57 -2.55 -9.39
C GLU A 311 18.83 -3.27 -9.87
N VAL A 312 19.91 -3.27 -9.08
CA VAL A 312 21.24 -3.73 -9.50
C VAL A 312 21.54 -5.17 -9.08
N ASP A 313 20.84 -5.71 -8.07
CA ASP A 313 21.09 -7.04 -7.51
C ASP A 313 19.80 -7.89 -7.48
N ASP A 314 19.68 -8.82 -8.44
CA ASP A 314 18.56 -9.77 -8.54
C ASP A 314 18.46 -10.73 -7.33
N CYS A 315 19.54 -10.90 -6.54
CA CYS A 315 19.50 -11.69 -5.30
C CYS A 315 18.96 -10.88 -4.10
N ARG A 316 18.85 -9.54 -4.21
CA ARG A 316 18.16 -8.71 -3.20
C ARG A 316 16.64 -8.77 -3.43
N GLU A 317 15.86 -8.38 -2.43
CA GLU A 317 14.39 -8.39 -2.48
C GLU A 317 13.79 -7.34 -3.46
N GLY A 318 14.54 -6.93 -4.49
CA GLY A 318 14.23 -5.84 -5.40
C GLY A 318 13.23 -6.16 -6.50
N HIS A 319 12.92 -7.43 -6.74
CA HIS A 319 11.85 -7.79 -7.66
C HIS A 319 10.48 -7.46 -7.06
N VAL A 320 9.71 -6.61 -7.75
CA VAL A 320 8.30 -6.37 -7.43
C VAL A 320 7.51 -7.67 -7.64
N ARG A 321 7.24 -8.36 -6.54
CA ARG A 321 6.41 -9.58 -6.53
C ARG A 321 4.93 -9.22 -6.56
N ALA A 322 4.10 -10.21 -6.86
CA ALA A 322 2.66 -10.11 -6.67
C ALA A 322 2.36 -9.67 -5.23
N PRO A 323 1.41 -8.75 -5.00
CA PRO A 323 1.07 -8.30 -3.64
C PRO A 323 0.52 -9.42 -2.76
N VAL A 324 -0.03 -10.48 -3.36
CA VAL A 324 -0.48 -11.70 -2.69
C VAL A 324 -0.17 -12.93 -3.55
N ALA A 325 0.19 -14.04 -2.90
CA ALA A 325 0.42 -15.32 -3.57
C ALA A 325 -0.76 -16.28 -3.31
N LEU A 326 -1.38 -16.77 -4.38
CA LEU A 326 -2.44 -17.78 -4.31
C LEU A 326 -1.91 -19.10 -4.90
N SER A 327 -1.98 -20.18 -4.11
CA SER A 327 -1.35 -21.46 -4.46
C SER A 327 -1.96 -22.15 -5.69
N ALA A 328 -3.25 -21.93 -5.95
CA ALA A 328 -3.98 -22.58 -7.04
C ALA A 328 -4.35 -21.65 -8.20
N THR A 329 -4.48 -20.34 -7.97
CA THR A 329 -4.93 -19.35 -8.95
C THR A 329 -4.02 -18.12 -8.91
N PRO A 330 -2.78 -18.21 -9.40
CA PRO A 330 -1.80 -17.13 -9.29
C PRO A 330 -2.27 -15.87 -10.01
N LEU A 331 -1.81 -14.70 -9.55
CA LEU A 331 -2.03 -13.43 -10.23
C LEU A 331 -1.17 -13.38 -11.52
N ARG A 332 -1.59 -12.57 -12.52
CA ARG A 332 -0.82 -12.37 -13.77
C ARG A 332 0.55 -11.78 -13.49
N ARG A 333 0.58 -10.71 -12.69
CA ARG A 333 1.83 -10.11 -12.22
C ARG A 333 2.36 -10.97 -11.07
N GLY A 334 3.38 -11.77 -11.35
CA GLY A 334 3.91 -12.82 -10.47
C GLY A 334 3.74 -14.25 -10.99
N GLY A 335 3.18 -14.43 -12.19
CA GLY A 335 2.88 -15.74 -12.77
C GLY A 335 3.19 -15.82 -14.26
N GLU A 336 4.44 -15.55 -14.63
CA GLU A 336 5.21 -16.03 -15.79
C GLU A 336 6.46 -15.14 -15.89
N GLY A 337 7.52 -15.50 -15.14
CA GLY A 337 8.79 -14.76 -15.07
C GLY A 337 9.29 -14.40 -13.66
N GLY A 338 8.46 -14.56 -12.61
CA GLY A 338 8.79 -14.13 -11.23
C GLY A 338 9.14 -15.23 -10.23
N LEU A 339 9.22 -16.49 -10.67
CA LEU A 339 9.74 -17.60 -9.87
C LEU A 339 10.44 -18.57 -10.82
N PRO A 340 11.77 -18.73 -10.75
CA PRO A 340 12.36 -20.01 -11.10
C PRO A 340 11.92 -20.99 -10.01
N ARG A 341 10.89 -21.80 -10.30
CA ARG A 341 10.73 -23.08 -9.59
C ARG A 341 11.90 -23.96 -10.04
N GLY A 342 13.01 -23.82 -9.32
CA GLY A 342 14.29 -24.47 -9.59
C GLY A 342 15.35 -23.47 -10.03
N ASP A 343 16.39 -23.32 -9.19
CA ASP A 343 17.71 -22.73 -9.51
C ASP A 343 18.03 -21.28 -9.05
N MET A 344 17.18 -20.61 -8.26
CA MET A 344 17.64 -19.45 -7.46
C MET A 344 18.42 -19.87 -6.19
N SER A 345 18.18 -21.09 -5.70
CA SER A 345 18.82 -21.61 -4.48
C SER A 345 20.30 -21.93 -4.66
N LEU A 346 20.84 -22.00 -5.88
CA LEU A 346 22.25 -22.35 -6.12
C LEU A 346 23.15 -21.14 -6.37
N ARG A 347 22.61 -20.01 -6.87
CA ARG A 347 23.39 -18.77 -7.08
C ARG A 347 23.50 -17.92 -5.82
N CYS A 348 22.41 -17.70 -5.08
CA CYS A 348 22.45 -16.85 -3.88
C CYS A 348 23.00 -17.58 -2.63
N TRP A 349 23.13 -18.92 -2.61
CA TRP A 349 23.72 -19.67 -1.47
C TRP A 349 25.25 -19.67 -1.41
N ARG A 350 25.96 -19.15 -2.42
CA ARG A 350 27.43 -19.26 -2.49
C ARG A 350 28.23 -18.18 -1.77
N LEU A 351 27.59 -17.21 -1.11
CA LEU A 351 28.32 -16.13 -0.41
C LEU A 351 28.48 -16.33 1.12
N GLY A 352 27.99 -17.43 1.71
CA GLY A 352 27.99 -17.61 3.17
C GLY A 352 28.74 -18.82 3.74
N ARG A 353 29.52 -19.57 2.95
CA ARG A 353 30.35 -20.67 3.49
C ARG A 353 31.76 -20.65 2.90
N GLY A 354 32.66 -19.93 3.57
CA GLY A 354 34.07 -19.86 3.24
C GLY A 354 34.94 -19.72 4.48
N ARG A 355 35.26 -20.88 5.07
CA ARG A 355 36.30 -21.22 6.08
C ARG A 355 36.19 -20.67 7.49
#